data_AF-A0A943PWY6-F1
#
_entry.id   AF-A0A943PWY6-F1
#
_cell.length_a   1.000
_cell.length_b   1.000
_cell.length_c   1.000
_cell.angle_alpha   90.00
_cell.angle_beta   90.00
_cell.angle_gamma   90.00
#
_symmetry.space_group_name_H-M   'P 1'
#
loop_
_entity.id
_entity.type
_entity.pdbx_description
1 polymer ?
#
loop_
_entity_poly.entity_id
_entity_poly.type
_entity_poly.pdbx_seq_one_letter_code
_entity_poly.pdbx_strand_id
1 'polypeptide(L)'
;MKETELYEPIKNYLLKEGYKVQAEVKNCDIACLYEDKLIVIEMKKSFNLKLLYQAIDRKAFADKVFVAINRPINFRKKETKHMLKILEAMDIGLITVALDSPLKNVEIVLNTKDSPLKRKTRKRTIVLNELERRNIDTNVGGSTKKDSILTAYREQVIFLACALNKIEKGSPSTIKKQFNIQNASYILQNNHYGYFDKIQRGVYTLSKKGEDMLNGNQFKDAIRYYTKEVDKFV
;
A
#
# COMPACT_ATOMS: atom_id res chain seq x y z
N MET A 1 0.84 -9.95 17.90
CA MET A 1 0.47 -9.62 16.50
C MET A 1 -0.63 -10.55 16.02
N LYS A 2 -1.79 -10.04 15.62
CA LYS A 2 -2.93 -10.83 15.11
C LYS A 2 -3.08 -10.65 13.59
N GLU A 3 -3.57 -11.65 12.87
CA GLU A 3 -3.87 -11.53 11.42
C GLU A 3 -4.85 -10.37 11.13
N THR A 4 -5.69 -10.02 12.11
CA THR A 4 -6.61 -8.87 12.09
C THR A 4 -5.92 -7.52 11.86
N GLU A 5 -4.61 -7.40 12.12
CA GLU A 5 -3.88 -6.15 11.90
C GLU A 5 -3.68 -5.81 10.41
N LEU A 6 -3.76 -6.79 9.51
CA LEU A 6 -3.72 -6.58 8.05
C LEU A 6 -5.07 -6.10 7.50
N TYR A 7 -6.17 -6.52 8.13
CA TYR A 7 -7.53 -6.32 7.65
C TYR A 7 -7.87 -4.82 7.48
N GLU A 8 -7.74 -4.05 8.57
CA GLU A 8 -8.15 -2.64 8.59
C GLU A 8 -7.41 -1.78 7.56
N PRO A 9 -6.08 -1.84 7.44
CA PRO A 9 -5.36 -1.12 6.40
C PRO A 9 -5.87 -1.43 4.98
N ILE A 10 -6.07 -2.72 4.67
CA ILE A 10 -6.48 -3.16 3.34
C ILE A 10 -7.92 -2.72 3.05
N LYS A 11 -8.82 -2.87 4.02
CA LYS A 11 -10.21 -2.40 3.90
C LYS A 11 -10.26 -0.90 3.62
N ASN A 12 -9.54 -0.10 4.41
CA ASN A 12 -9.53 1.36 4.24
C ASN A 12 -8.93 1.78 2.90
N TYR A 13 -7.86 1.11 2.46
CA TYR A 13 -7.30 1.30 1.12
C TYR A 13 -8.34 1.03 0.02
N LEU A 14 -8.99 -0.13 0.05
CA LEU A 14 -9.99 -0.52 -0.94
C LEU A 14 -11.20 0.45 -0.97
N LEU A 15 -11.72 0.83 0.20
CA LEU A 15 -12.82 1.81 0.29
C LEU A 15 -12.42 3.16 -0.32
N LYS A 16 -11.20 3.65 -0.03
CA LYS A 16 -10.68 4.90 -0.59
C LYS A 16 -10.53 4.85 -2.11
N GLU A 17 -10.19 3.68 -2.66
CA GLU A 17 -10.10 3.44 -4.10
C GLU A 17 -11.49 3.20 -4.76
N GLY A 18 -12.58 3.23 -4.00
CA GLY A 18 -13.96 3.10 -4.51
C GLY A 18 -14.45 1.67 -4.67
N TYR A 19 -13.76 0.70 -4.07
CA TYR A 19 -14.20 -0.69 -4.07
C TYR A 19 -15.35 -0.88 -3.08
N LYS A 20 -16.31 -1.72 -3.43
CA LYS A 20 -17.35 -2.16 -2.50
C LYS A 20 -16.81 -3.33 -1.68
N VAL A 21 -16.40 -3.08 -0.44
CA VAL A 21 -15.67 -4.05 0.40
C VAL A 21 -16.59 -4.74 1.39
N GLN A 22 -16.45 -6.05 1.54
CA GLN A 22 -17.05 -6.80 2.65
C GLN A 22 -16.05 -7.76 3.29
N ALA A 23 -16.13 -7.87 4.62
CA ALA A 23 -15.39 -8.82 5.43
C ALA A 23 -16.14 -10.16 5.50
N GLU A 24 -15.39 -11.25 5.67
CA GLU A 24 -15.91 -12.56 6.14
C GLU A 24 -16.99 -13.20 5.25
N VAL A 25 -16.91 -12.98 3.94
CA VAL A 25 -17.82 -13.61 2.98
C VAL A 25 -17.31 -15.02 2.65
N LYS A 26 -18.04 -16.06 3.09
CA LYS A 26 -17.76 -17.49 2.79
C LYS A 26 -16.32 -17.95 3.05
N ASN A 27 -15.81 -17.68 4.24
CA ASN A 27 -14.44 -18.01 4.65
C ASN A 27 -13.35 -17.34 3.81
N CYS A 28 -13.67 -16.29 3.04
CA CYS A 28 -12.66 -15.41 2.44
C CYS A 28 -12.39 -14.28 3.43
N ASP A 29 -11.13 -13.86 3.55
CA ASP A 29 -10.78 -12.79 4.47
C ASP A 29 -11.38 -11.44 4.02
N ILE A 30 -11.25 -11.09 2.72
CA ILE A 30 -11.90 -9.93 2.11
C ILE A 30 -12.47 -10.31 0.74
N ALA A 31 -13.71 -9.89 0.47
CA ALA A 31 -14.30 -9.91 -0.86
C ALA A 31 -14.76 -8.49 -1.24
N CYS A 32 -14.46 -8.06 -2.46
CA CYS A 32 -14.88 -6.75 -2.94
C CYS A 32 -15.29 -6.75 -4.42
N LEU A 33 -16.06 -5.73 -4.81
CA LEU A 33 -16.46 -5.48 -6.19
C LEU A 33 -15.87 -4.17 -6.69
N TYR A 34 -15.37 -4.21 -7.92
CA TYR A 34 -14.94 -3.05 -8.68
C TYR A 34 -15.27 -3.29 -10.16
N GLU A 35 -16.06 -2.40 -10.78
CA GLU A 35 -16.50 -2.55 -12.19
C GLU A 35 -17.07 -3.96 -12.48
N ASP A 36 -17.97 -4.45 -11.61
CA ASP A 36 -18.60 -5.79 -11.66
C ASP A 36 -17.63 -6.99 -11.59
N LYS A 37 -16.33 -6.76 -11.41
CA LYS A 37 -15.33 -7.79 -11.14
C LYS A 37 -15.32 -8.11 -9.65
N LEU A 38 -15.53 -9.38 -9.33
CA LEU A 38 -15.38 -9.95 -8.00
C LEU A 38 -13.90 -10.18 -7.71
N ILE A 39 -13.42 -9.51 -6.68
CA ILE A 39 -12.03 -9.56 -6.24
C ILE A 39 -12.01 -10.18 -4.85
N VAL A 40 -11.16 -11.18 -4.65
CA VAL A 40 -10.99 -11.85 -3.36
C VAL A 40 -9.56 -11.71 -2.89
N ILE A 41 -9.39 -11.39 -1.62
CA ILE A 41 -8.10 -11.21 -0.98
C ILE A 41 -8.00 -12.16 0.21
N GLU A 42 -7.00 -13.03 0.17
CA GLU A 42 -6.63 -13.92 1.29
C GLU A 42 -5.44 -13.31 2.03
N MET A 43 -5.44 -13.35 3.36
CA MET A 43 -4.48 -12.65 4.19
C MET A 43 -3.76 -13.60 5.15
N LYS A 44 -2.43 -13.48 5.21
CA LYS A 44 -1.61 -14.11 6.25
C LYS A 44 -0.45 -13.20 6.62
N LYS A 45 0.10 -13.31 7.84
CA LYS A 45 1.24 -12.48 8.25
C LYS A 45 2.45 -12.60 7.31
N SER A 46 2.69 -13.82 6.82
CA SER A 46 3.76 -14.14 5.88
C SER A 46 3.25 -15.09 4.81
N PHE A 47 3.93 -15.10 3.67
CA PHE A 47 3.65 -16.06 2.63
C PHE A 47 3.92 -17.48 3.11
N ASN A 48 2.97 -18.38 2.87
CA ASN A 48 3.06 -19.78 3.22
C ASN A 48 2.17 -20.60 2.27
N LEU A 49 2.33 -21.92 2.32
CA LEU A 49 1.64 -22.83 1.41
C LEU A 49 0.11 -22.83 1.59
N LYS A 50 -0.37 -22.63 2.83
CA LYS A 50 -1.81 -22.52 3.12
C LYS A 50 -2.43 -21.29 2.47
N LEU A 51 -1.77 -20.12 2.56
CA LEU A 51 -2.20 -18.90 1.87
C LEU A 51 -2.32 -19.13 0.36
N LEU A 52 -1.33 -19.82 -0.23
CA LEU A 52 -1.33 -20.14 -1.65
C LEU A 52 -2.49 -21.05 -2.04
N TYR A 53 -2.74 -22.13 -1.29
CA TYR A 53 -3.86 -23.04 -1.54
C TYR A 53 -5.21 -22.32 -1.45
N GLN A 54 -5.40 -21.50 -0.42
CA GLN A 54 -6.61 -20.69 -0.29
C GLN A 54 -6.80 -19.79 -1.51
N ALA A 55 -5.76 -19.06 -1.94
CA ALA A 55 -5.83 -18.18 -3.09
C ALA A 55 -6.16 -18.94 -4.40
N ILE A 56 -5.55 -20.11 -4.63
CA ILE A 56 -5.85 -20.95 -5.79
C ILE A 56 -7.33 -21.37 -5.79
N ASP A 57 -7.87 -21.77 -4.64
CA ASP A 57 -9.28 -22.16 -4.52
C ASP A 57 -10.24 -21.00 -4.88
N ARG A 58 -9.87 -19.75 -4.55
CA ARG A 58 -10.68 -18.57 -4.90
C ARG A 58 -10.74 -18.31 -6.39
N LYS A 59 -9.73 -18.72 -7.15
CA LYS A 59 -9.74 -18.59 -8.62
C LYS A 59 -10.91 -19.33 -9.25
N ALA A 60 -11.52 -20.31 -8.58
CA ALA A 60 -12.70 -20.99 -9.11
C ALA A 60 -13.92 -20.07 -9.30
N PHE A 61 -14.00 -18.93 -8.58
CA PHE A 61 -15.19 -18.08 -8.60
C PHE A 61 -14.92 -16.57 -8.61
N ALA A 62 -13.73 -16.12 -8.21
CA ALA A 62 -13.31 -14.73 -8.31
C ALA A 62 -12.75 -14.39 -9.70
N ASP A 63 -12.93 -13.14 -10.12
CA ASP A 63 -12.36 -12.60 -11.36
C ASP A 63 -10.88 -12.25 -11.16
N LYS A 64 -10.53 -11.68 -10.00
CA LYS A 64 -9.14 -11.47 -9.57
C LYS A 64 -8.93 -12.00 -8.16
N VAL A 65 -7.77 -12.57 -7.91
CA VAL A 65 -7.37 -13.04 -6.58
C VAL A 65 -6.06 -12.38 -6.18
N PHE A 66 -6.03 -11.86 -4.95
CA PHE A 66 -4.84 -11.34 -4.34
C PHE A 66 -4.53 -12.12 -3.05
N VAL A 67 -3.25 -12.18 -2.73
CA VAL A 67 -2.80 -12.51 -1.38
C VAL A 67 -2.25 -11.26 -0.72
N ALA A 68 -2.52 -11.08 0.57
CA ALA A 68 -1.99 -9.98 1.35
C ALA A 68 -1.12 -10.47 2.50
N ILE A 69 0.06 -9.86 2.63
CA ILE A 69 1.04 -10.20 3.67
C ILE A 69 1.64 -8.96 4.34
N ASN A 70 2.30 -9.14 5.49
CA ASN A 70 3.17 -8.08 6.00
C ASN A 70 4.31 -7.83 5.01
N ARG A 71 4.68 -6.56 4.84
CA ARG A 71 5.71 -6.13 3.90
C ARG A 71 7.04 -6.86 4.21
N PRO A 72 7.60 -7.61 3.24
CA PRO A 72 8.93 -8.18 3.40
C PRO A 72 9.96 -7.08 3.64
N ILE A 73 10.84 -7.28 4.62
CA ILE A 73 11.93 -6.33 4.95
C ILE A 73 12.81 -6.04 3.72
N ASN A 74 12.98 -7.03 2.83
CA ASN A 74 13.78 -6.89 1.62
C ASN A 74 13.22 -7.72 0.46
N PHE A 75 12.73 -7.03 -0.58
CA PHE A 75 12.24 -7.65 -1.80
C PHE A 75 13.34 -8.25 -2.70
N ARG A 76 14.61 -7.93 -2.46
CA ARG A 76 15.75 -8.48 -3.23
C ARG A 76 16.16 -9.88 -2.78
N LYS A 77 15.70 -10.34 -1.61
CA LYS A 77 15.96 -11.69 -1.10
C LYS A 77 15.44 -12.76 -2.07
N LYS A 78 16.16 -13.89 -2.15
CA LYS A 78 15.87 -14.97 -3.09
C LYS A 78 14.48 -15.56 -2.86
N GLU A 79 14.08 -15.71 -1.60
CA GLU A 79 12.78 -16.24 -1.18
C GLU A 79 11.64 -15.32 -1.67
N THR A 80 11.78 -14.00 -1.50
CA THR A 80 10.78 -13.03 -1.96
C THR A 80 10.66 -13.05 -3.48
N LYS A 81 11.78 -13.17 -4.21
CA LYS A 81 11.76 -13.32 -5.68
C LYS A 81 11.08 -14.61 -6.12
N HIS A 82 11.32 -15.73 -5.43
CA HIS A 82 10.65 -17.00 -5.73
C HIS A 82 9.14 -16.92 -5.48
N MET A 83 8.73 -16.33 -4.36
CA MET A 83 7.31 -16.06 -4.08
C MET A 83 6.66 -15.25 -5.20
N LEU A 84 7.30 -14.13 -5.61
CA LEU A 84 6.78 -13.29 -6.70
C LEU A 84 6.62 -14.08 -8.01
N LYS A 85 7.62 -14.89 -8.38
CA LYS A 85 7.56 -15.75 -9.58
C LYS A 85 6.42 -16.76 -9.52
N ILE A 86 6.19 -17.39 -8.35
CA ILE A 86 5.10 -18.35 -8.17
C ILE A 86 3.75 -17.66 -8.34
N LEU A 87 3.56 -16.52 -7.67
CA LEU A 87 2.32 -15.75 -7.73
C LEU A 87 2.04 -15.23 -9.15
N GLU A 88 3.07 -14.75 -9.85
CA GLU A 88 2.98 -14.31 -11.25
C GLU A 88 2.61 -15.45 -12.19
N ALA A 89 3.27 -16.60 -12.07
CA ALA A 89 2.97 -17.80 -12.86
C ALA A 89 1.53 -18.30 -12.64
N MET A 90 1.00 -18.09 -11.44
CA MET A 90 -0.36 -18.47 -11.07
C MET A 90 -1.38 -17.36 -11.29
N ASP A 91 -1.01 -16.19 -11.83
CA ASP A 91 -1.89 -15.02 -11.99
C ASP A 91 -2.65 -14.67 -10.69
N ILE A 92 -1.90 -14.59 -9.59
CA ILE A 92 -2.37 -14.17 -8.27
C ILE A 92 -1.61 -12.88 -7.92
N GLY A 93 -2.33 -11.83 -7.55
CA GLY A 93 -1.73 -10.57 -7.16
C GLY A 93 -1.17 -10.60 -5.74
N LEU A 94 -0.29 -9.67 -5.42
CA LEU A 94 0.32 -9.51 -4.10
C LEU A 94 0.06 -8.11 -3.57
N ILE A 95 -0.54 -8.05 -2.40
CA ILE A 95 -0.68 -6.85 -1.57
C ILE A 95 0.28 -6.99 -0.38
N THR A 96 0.95 -5.91 -0.02
CA THR A 96 1.75 -5.85 1.19
C THR A 96 1.34 -4.70 2.07
N VAL A 97 1.39 -4.90 3.38
CA VAL A 97 1.11 -3.87 4.37
C VAL A 97 2.34 -3.66 5.23
N ALA A 98 2.83 -2.42 5.37
CA ALA A 98 3.89 -2.12 6.34
C ALA A 98 3.31 -1.86 7.72
N LEU A 99 3.15 -2.92 8.51
CA LEU A 99 2.65 -2.82 9.88
C LEU A 99 3.64 -2.14 10.83
N ASP A 100 4.91 -2.04 10.44
CA ASP A 100 5.96 -1.30 11.13
C ASP A 100 5.90 0.22 10.90
N SER A 101 5.18 0.67 9.86
CA SER A 101 4.86 2.08 9.69
C SER A 101 3.61 2.45 10.50
N PRO A 102 3.62 3.59 11.22
CA PRO A 102 2.42 4.13 11.86
C PRO A 102 1.25 4.36 10.90
N LEU A 103 1.54 4.65 9.62
CA LEU A 103 0.51 4.85 8.58
C LEU A 103 -0.03 3.53 8.02
N LYS A 104 0.56 2.38 8.39
CA LYS A 104 0.16 1.03 7.95
C LYS A 104 -0.07 0.94 6.44
N ASN A 105 0.89 1.47 5.70
CA ASN A 105 0.76 1.69 4.28
C ASN A 105 0.54 0.39 3.48
N VAL A 106 -0.43 0.40 2.56
CA VAL A 106 -0.83 -0.72 1.69
C VAL A 106 -0.28 -0.52 0.28
N GLU A 107 0.34 -1.55 -0.27
CA GLU A 107 0.98 -1.51 -1.58
C GLU A 107 0.66 -2.77 -2.39
N ILE A 108 0.16 -2.57 -3.62
CA ILE A 108 0.00 -3.65 -4.61
C ILE A 108 1.36 -3.85 -5.30
N VAL A 109 2.07 -4.89 -4.90
CA VAL A 109 3.41 -5.22 -5.42
C VAL A 109 3.33 -6.02 -6.72
N LEU A 110 2.33 -6.87 -6.84
CA LEU A 110 2.07 -7.66 -8.05
C LEU A 110 0.58 -7.55 -8.40
N ASN A 111 0.28 -7.23 -9.64
CA ASN A 111 -1.09 -7.16 -10.14
C ASN A 111 -1.42 -8.41 -10.95
N THR A 112 -2.70 -8.77 -11.02
CA THR A 112 -3.17 -9.84 -11.91
C THR A 112 -3.32 -9.31 -13.32
N LYS A 113 -3.31 -10.20 -14.30
CA LYS A 113 -3.70 -9.87 -15.67
C LYS A 113 -5.19 -9.51 -15.69
N ASP A 114 -5.59 -8.68 -16.65
CA ASP A 114 -7.01 -8.49 -16.92
C ASP A 114 -7.57 -9.72 -17.61
N SER A 115 -8.63 -10.28 -17.03
CA SER A 115 -9.33 -11.46 -17.51
C SER A 115 -10.81 -11.11 -17.69
N PRO A 116 -11.50 -11.72 -18.68
CA PRO A 116 -12.95 -11.56 -18.83
C PRO A 116 -13.68 -12.07 -17.57
N LEU A 117 -14.88 -11.53 -17.34
CA LEU A 117 -15.72 -11.93 -16.21
C LEU A 117 -15.96 -13.45 -16.22
N LYS A 118 -15.84 -14.07 -15.06
CA LYS A 118 -16.14 -15.49 -14.90
C LYS A 118 -17.63 -15.75 -15.05
N ARG A 119 -17.96 -16.89 -15.65
CA ARG A 119 -19.33 -17.41 -15.75
C ARG A 119 -19.98 -17.48 -14.37
N LYS A 120 -21.29 -17.23 -14.30
CA LYS A 120 -22.07 -17.35 -13.07
C LYS A 120 -22.03 -18.80 -12.57
N THR A 121 -21.33 -19.03 -11.46
CA THR A 121 -21.32 -20.31 -10.73
C THR A 121 -22.12 -20.17 -9.44
N ARG A 122 -22.65 -21.28 -8.89
CA ARG A 122 -23.36 -21.27 -7.59
C ARG A 122 -22.52 -20.62 -6.48
N LYS A 123 -21.20 -20.85 -6.48
CA LYS A 123 -20.27 -20.21 -5.52
C LYS A 123 -20.23 -18.69 -5.72
N ARG A 124 -20.05 -18.22 -6.96
CA ARG A 124 -20.06 -16.79 -7.32
C ARG A 124 -21.37 -16.11 -6.94
N THR A 125 -22.51 -16.71 -7.30
CA THR A 125 -23.83 -16.13 -7.02
C THR A 125 -24.07 -15.93 -5.54
N ILE A 126 -23.64 -16.87 -4.68
CA ILE A 126 -23.82 -16.71 -3.23
C ILE A 126 -22.94 -15.56 -2.70
N VAL A 127 -21.69 -15.44 -3.16
CA VAL A 127 -20.82 -14.32 -2.78
C VAL A 127 -21.43 -12.99 -3.23
N LEU A 128 -21.91 -12.90 -4.47
CA LEU A 128 -22.58 -11.69 -4.99
C LEU A 128 -23.86 -11.35 -4.21
N ASN A 129 -24.70 -12.35 -3.89
CA ASN A 129 -25.93 -12.12 -3.14
C ASN A 129 -25.63 -11.66 -1.69
N GLU A 130 -24.57 -12.17 -1.08
CA GLU A 130 -24.12 -11.69 0.24
C GLU A 130 -23.63 -10.24 0.16
N LEU A 131 -22.92 -9.91 -0.92
CA LEU A 131 -22.49 -8.54 -1.22
C LEU A 131 -23.68 -7.58 -1.40
N GLU A 132 -24.69 -7.96 -2.19
CA GLU A 132 -25.88 -7.13 -2.44
C GLU A 132 -26.72 -6.89 -1.17
N ARG A 133 -26.91 -7.92 -0.33
CA ARG A 133 -27.75 -7.83 0.88
C ARG A 133 -27.22 -6.88 1.95
N ARG A 134 -25.94 -6.54 1.94
CA ARG A 134 -25.29 -5.65 2.92
C ARG A 134 -24.91 -4.26 2.35
N ASN A 135 -25.08 -4.04 1.04
CA ASN A 135 -24.66 -2.85 0.30
C ASN A 135 -25.76 -1.77 0.12
N ILE A 136 -26.82 -1.76 0.94
CA ILE A 136 -27.84 -0.69 0.89
C ILE A 136 -27.25 0.67 1.32
N ASP A 137 -26.09 0.70 1.99
CA ASP A 137 -25.44 1.94 2.40
C ASP A 137 -24.11 2.17 1.66
N THR A 138 -24.07 3.26 0.88
CA THR A 138 -22.91 4.02 0.39
C THR A 138 -22.19 3.54 -0.90
N ASN A 139 -22.65 4.07 -2.05
CA ASN A 139 -21.77 4.41 -3.19
C ASN A 139 -21.13 5.79 -2.88
N VAL A 140 -19.93 6.17 -3.35
CA VAL A 140 -19.57 6.65 -4.71
C VAL A 140 -18.03 6.60 -4.90
N GLY A 141 -17.55 6.13 -6.07
CA GLY A 141 -16.13 6.05 -6.49
C GLY A 141 -15.46 7.40 -6.79
N GLY A 142 -14.28 7.55 -7.36
CA GLY A 142 -13.20 6.68 -7.87
C GLY A 142 -12.02 7.60 -8.32
N SER A 143 -10.83 7.07 -8.68
CA SER A 143 -9.81 7.72 -9.56
C SER A 143 -8.55 6.86 -9.77
N THR A 144 -8.24 6.52 -11.03
CA THR A 144 -6.96 5.96 -11.50
C THR A 144 -5.77 6.93 -11.43
N LYS A 145 -4.58 6.46 -10.99
CA LYS A 145 -3.29 6.47 -11.73
C LYS A 145 -2.11 6.10 -10.81
N LYS A 146 -1.14 5.35 -11.34
CA LYS A 146 0.11 4.87 -10.70
C LYS A 146 0.90 5.93 -9.89
N ASP A 147 0.69 7.22 -10.13
CA ASP A 147 1.30 8.35 -9.44
C ASP A 147 0.59 8.76 -8.13
N SER A 148 -0.58 8.21 -7.83
CA SER A 148 -1.33 8.42 -6.57
C SER A 148 -0.97 7.41 -5.47
N ILE A 149 -0.18 6.39 -5.79
CA ILE A 149 0.19 5.33 -4.83
C ILE A 149 1.28 5.86 -3.90
N LEU A 150 0.96 5.94 -2.61
CA LEU A 150 1.92 6.21 -1.56
C LEU A 150 2.71 4.92 -1.28
N THR A 151 3.91 4.76 -1.84
CA THR A 151 4.78 3.61 -1.51
C THR A 151 5.58 3.87 -0.23
N ALA A 152 6.18 2.83 0.37
CA ALA A 152 7.06 2.96 1.54
C ALA A 152 8.18 3.98 1.31
N TYR A 153 8.78 3.92 0.11
CA TYR A 153 9.86 4.82 -0.27
C TYR A 153 9.34 6.26 -0.36
N ARG A 154 8.19 6.47 -1.00
CA ARG A 154 7.57 7.80 -1.16
C ARG A 154 7.13 8.39 0.18
N GLU A 155 6.65 7.55 1.08
CA GLU A 155 6.32 7.92 2.46
C GLU A 155 7.56 8.40 3.23
N GLN A 156 8.69 7.68 3.14
CA GLN A 156 9.96 8.13 3.72
C GLN A 156 10.48 9.42 3.09
N VAL A 157 10.27 9.63 1.78
CA VAL A 157 10.58 10.89 1.10
C VAL A 157 9.73 12.03 1.66
N ILE A 158 8.43 11.82 1.87
CA ILE A 158 7.53 12.84 2.45
C ILE A 158 7.94 13.16 3.88
N PHE A 159 8.24 12.14 4.72
CA PHE A 159 8.72 12.37 6.08
C PHE A 159 9.99 13.22 6.09
N LEU A 160 10.93 12.90 5.21
CA LEU A 160 12.17 13.66 5.06
C LEU A 160 11.93 15.10 4.57
N ALA A 161 10.98 15.30 3.65
CA ALA A 161 10.57 16.62 3.20
C ALA A 161 9.96 17.45 4.33
N CYS A 162 9.06 16.88 5.14
CA CYS A 162 8.52 17.53 6.33
C CYS A 162 9.62 17.90 7.33
N ALA A 163 10.59 17.01 7.55
CA ALA A 163 11.73 17.27 8.46
C ALA A 163 12.58 18.44 7.97
N LEU A 164 12.96 18.46 6.69
CA LEU A 164 13.74 19.56 6.10
C LEU A 164 12.95 20.88 6.05
N ASN A 165 11.63 20.83 5.83
CA ASN A 165 10.78 22.02 5.92
C ASN A 165 10.79 22.63 7.33
N LYS A 166 10.95 21.81 8.38
CA LYS A 166 11.00 22.27 9.77
C LYS A 166 12.36 22.86 10.17
N ILE A 167 13.47 22.22 9.76
CA ILE A 167 14.83 22.65 10.13
C ILE A 167 15.51 23.55 9.08
N GLU A 168 14.81 23.84 7.98
CA GLU A 168 15.24 24.55 6.76
C GLU A 168 16.38 23.87 5.99
N LYS A 169 17.47 23.49 6.66
CA LYS A 169 18.62 22.80 6.06
C LYS A 169 19.23 21.80 7.03
N GLY A 170 19.73 20.70 6.50
CA GLY A 170 20.32 19.65 7.34
C GLY A 170 21.28 18.74 6.60
N SER A 171 22.21 18.16 7.36
CA SER A 171 23.02 17.05 6.87
C SER A 171 22.29 15.72 7.07
N PRO A 172 22.53 14.69 6.24
CA PRO A 172 21.90 13.38 6.43
C PRO A 172 22.14 12.78 7.82
N SER A 173 23.30 13.04 8.43
CA SER A 173 23.62 12.55 9.78
C SER A 173 22.84 13.29 10.86
N THR A 174 22.69 14.62 10.73
CA THR A 174 21.86 15.43 11.64
C THR A 174 20.41 14.99 11.58
N ILE A 175 19.84 14.86 10.37
CA ILE A 175 18.45 14.45 10.16
C ILE A 175 18.19 13.05 10.71
N LYS A 176 19.12 12.11 10.47
CA LYS A 176 19.03 10.75 10.99
C LYS A 176 19.01 10.72 12.52
N LYS A 177 19.87 11.53 13.18
CA LYS A 177 19.92 11.60 14.64
C LYS A 177 18.67 12.24 15.24
N GLN A 178 18.18 13.32 14.63
CA GLN A 178 17.08 14.11 15.18
C GLN A 178 15.70 13.47 14.94
N PHE A 179 15.44 12.95 13.74
CA PHE A 179 14.11 12.47 13.33
C PHE A 179 14.05 10.95 13.13
N ASN A 180 15.13 10.23 13.43
CA ASN A 180 15.24 8.77 13.26
C ASN A 180 15.01 8.27 11.82
N ILE A 181 15.27 9.12 10.81
CA ILE A 181 15.13 8.76 9.39
C ILE A 181 16.39 8.01 8.92
N GLN A 182 16.39 6.68 9.09
CA GLN A 182 17.58 5.83 8.85
C GLN A 182 18.11 5.93 7.41
N ASN A 183 17.23 6.08 6.41
CA ASN A 183 17.55 6.12 4.99
C ASN A 183 17.79 7.54 4.43
N ALA A 184 17.92 8.56 5.29
CA ALA A 184 18.05 9.97 4.87
C ALA A 184 19.17 10.17 3.83
N SER A 185 20.36 9.58 4.05
CA SER A 185 21.48 9.68 3.10
C SER A 185 21.14 9.14 1.72
N TYR A 186 20.48 7.99 1.63
CA TYR A 186 20.13 7.36 0.37
C TYR A 186 19.07 8.17 -0.40
N ILE A 187 18.07 8.69 0.31
CA ILE A 187 16.99 9.47 -0.30
C ILE A 187 17.52 10.81 -0.83
N LEU A 188 18.33 11.53 -0.04
CA LEU A 188 18.90 12.83 -0.43
C LEU A 188 19.88 12.73 -1.59
N GLN A 189 20.67 11.65 -1.65
CA GLN A 189 21.64 11.45 -2.72
C GLN A 189 20.98 11.11 -4.06
N ASN A 190 19.97 10.22 -4.07
CA ASN A 190 19.32 9.82 -5.32
C ASN A 190 18.25 10.81 -5.78
N ASN A 191 17.60 11.51 -4.85
CA ASN A 191 16.62 12.56 -5.11
C ASN A 191 15.62 12.23 -6.25
N HIS A 192 15.10 11.00 -6.28
CA HIS A 192 14.29 10.47 -7.39
C HIS A 192 13.12 11.36 -7.84
N TYR A 193 12.56 12.16 -6.92
CA TYR A 193 11.42 13.04 -7.20
C TYR A 193 11.82 14.50 -7.44
N GLY A 194 13.07 14.89 -7.15
CA GLY A 194 13.55 16.26 -7.26
C GLY A 194 13.04 17.19 -6.15
N TYR A 195 12.74 16.66 -4.96
CA TYR A 195 12.18 17.43 -3.84
C TYR A 195 13.24 18.10 -2.96
N PHE A 196 14.52 17.81 -3.19
CA PHE A 196 15.62 18.30 -2.36
C PHE A 196 16.69 18.99 -3.21
N ASP A 197 17.28 20.06 -2.67
CA ASP A 197 18.42 20.76 -3.27
C ASP A 197 19.65 20.64 -2.37
N LYS A 198 20.83 20.48 -3.00
CA LYS A 198 22.11 20.41 -2.29
C LYS A 198 22.78 21.78 -2.32
N ILE A 199 22.80 22.48 -1.19
CA ILE A 199 23.37 23.83 -1.10
C ILE A 199 24.89 23.78 -0.97
N GLN A 200 25.40 22.83 -0.18
CA GLN A 200 26.84 22.64 0.03
C GLN A 200 27.16 21.16 0.26
N ARG A 201 28.45 20.81 0.36
CA ARG A 201 28.87 19.42 0.55
C ARG A 201 28.22 18.83 1.82
N GLY A 202 27.28 17.91 1.60
CA GLY A 202 26.61 17.18 2.67
C GLY A 202 25.47 17.93 3.36
N VAL A 203 25.03 19.08 2.86
CA VAL A 203 23.89 19.83 3.42
C VAL A 203 22.85 20.06 2.34
N TYR A 204 21.61 19.75 2.70
CA TYR A 204 20.45 19.75 1.80
C TYR A 204 19.35 20.66 2.36
N THR A 205 18.54 21.20 1.46
CA THR A 205 17.31 21.95 1.74
C THR A 205 16.16 21.36 0.94
N LEU A 206 14.94 21.78 1.24
CA LEU A 206 13.78 21.50 0.40
C LEU A 206 13.86 22.34 -0.89
N SER A 207 13.59 21.71 -2.04
CA SER A 207 13.50 22.43 -3.32
C SER A 207 12.13 23.08 -3.47
N LYS A 208 11.99 24.00 -4.44
CA LYS A 208 10.67 24.59 -4.78
C LYS A 208 9.61 23.52 -5.07
N LYS A 209 10.00 22.47 -5.81
CA LYS A 209 9.12 21.33 -6.12
C LYS A 209 8.75 20.52 -4.87
N GLY A 210 9.66 20.44 -3.90
CA GLY A 210 9.38 19.85 -2.59
C GLY A 210 8.38 20.67 -1.78
N GLU A 211 8.51 22.00 -1.76
CA GLU A 211 7.55 22.91 -1.13
C GLU A 211 6.16 22.77 -1.76
N ASP A 212 6.08 22.77 -3.09
CA ASP A 212 4.82 22.64 -3.81
C ASP A 212 4.15 21.29 -3.53
N MET A 213 4.93 20.22 -3.34
CA MET A 213 4.41 18.92 -2.93
C MET A 213 3.82 18.97 -1.52
N LEU A 214 4.48 19.62 -0.56
CA LEU A 214 3.98 19.75 0.81
C LEU A 214 2.71 20.63 0.90
N ASN A 215 2.60 21.65 0.05
CA ASN A 215 1.43 22.54 -0.02
C ASN A 215 0.31 22.00 -0.91
N GLY A 216 0.57 20.95 -1.67
CA GLY A 216 -0.39 20.33 -2.58
C GLY A 216 -1.45 19.47 -1.88
N ASN A 217 -2.44 19.04 -2.65
CA ASN A 217 -3.47 18.10 -2.17
C ASN A 217 -3.04 16.63 -2.29
N GLN A 218 -1.95 16.35 -3.00
CA GLN A 218 -1.43 15.00 -3.16
C GLN A 218 -0.77 14.52 -1.86
N PHE A 219 -1.15 13.34 -1.36
CA PHE A 219 -0.65 12.77 -0.10
C PHE A 219 -0.92 13.60 1.18
N LYS A 220 -1.95 14.45 1.17
CA LYS A 220 -2.32 15.33 2.28
C LYS A 220 -2.37 14.64 3.65
N ASP A 221 -2.87 13.41 3.70
CA ASP A 221 -2.93 12.61 4.94
C ASP A 221 -1.53 12.31 5.50
N ALA A 222 -0.60 11.89 4.63
CA ALA A 222 0.78 11.56 5.01
C ALA A 222 1.55 12.82 5.40
N ILE A 223 1.39 13.91 4.64
CA ILE A 223 2.01 15.21 4.96
C ILE A 223 1.52 15.68 6.34
N ARG A 224 0.21 15.69 6.58
CA ARG A 224 -0.36 16.09 7.87
C ARG A 224 0.16 15.24 9.03
N TYR A 225 0.28 13.92 8.82
CA TYR A 225 0.82 13.03 9.83
C TYR A 225 2.29 13.34 10.13
N TYR A 226 3.15 13.40 9.12
CA TYR A 226 4.58 13.59 9.33
C TYR A 226 4.96 14.99 9.77
N THR A 227 4.22 16.02 9.38
CA THR A 227 4.40 17.36 9.96
C THR A 227 4.21 17.31 11.48
N LYS A 228 3.16 16.63 11.97
CA LYS A 228 2.93 16.43 13.41
C LYS A 228 4.00 15.57 14.07
N GLU A 229 4.48 14.52 13.41
CA GLU A 229 5.57 13.69 13.97
C GLU A 229 6.87 14.48 14.11
N VAL A 230 7.23 15.26 13.10
CA VAL A 230 8.42 16.13 13.11
C VAL A 230 8.34 17.17 14.23
N ASP A 231 7.15 17.73 14.48
CA ASP A 231 6.94 18.70 15.56
C ASP A 231 7.21 18.14 16.97
N LYS A 232 7.25 16.82 17.17
CA LYS A 232 7.57 16.20 18.47
C LYS A 232 9.06 16.22 18.82
N PHE A 233 9.92 16.48 17.83
CA PHE A 233 11.38 16.44 17.98
C PHE A 233 11.99 17.84 18.15
N VAL A 234 11.15 18.84 18.42
CA VAL A 234 11.48 20.25 18.70
C VAL A 234 10.91 20.58 20.07
#